data_AF-A0A8J8JLW5-F1
#
_entry.id   AF-A0A8J8JLW5-F1
#
_cell.length_a   1.000
_cell.length_b   1.000
_cell.length_c   1.000
_cell.angle_alpha   90.00
_cell.angle_beta   90.00
_cell.angle_gamma   90.00
#
_symmetry.space_group_name_H-M   'P 1'
#
loop_
_entity.id
_entity.type
_entity.pdbx_description
1 polymer ?
#
loop_
_entity_poly.entity_id
_entity_poly.type
_entity_poly.pdbx_seq_one_letter_code
_entity_poly.pdbx_strand_id
1 'polypeptide(L)'
;MLKYSTETYLKEILANSTYWLVLALLLGAEYFAVTQYKGNLAFVEVLQFIVIPVYIFLVAVPFFTEDRVLTFELVMFRDWLTVPLARMLSLLASLLPFLLTTVGIAWGMGERSFALPILASTLFYASLVLLITVFGGGGKVYVLSMGALFMLPFSSLVLIQNQASMGNTVGGLIGYLTYVMSPVYGLHVHHSGVLAISISAGNDVTFLISALWMVSYLLVSQVRNVRPSG
;
A
#
# COMPACT_ATOMS: atom_id res chain seq x y z
N MET A 1 26.82 5.44 -1.77
CA MET A 1 26.08 5.74 -0.52
C MET A 1 24.66 5.21 -0.56
N LEU A 2 23.91 5.42 -1.64
CA LEU A 2 22.55 4.88 -1.80
C LEU A 2 22.41 3.39 -1.47
N LYS A 3 23.22 2.51 -2.09
CA LYS A 3 23.20 1.05 -1.82
C LYS A 3 23.31 0.74 -0.33
N TYR A 4 24.25 1.38 0.36
CA TYR A 4 24.48 1.15 1.79
C TYR A 4 23.29 1.63 2.64
N SER A 5 22.73 2.80 2.33
CA SER A 5 21.55 3.33 3.02
C SER A 5 20.34 2.41 2.81
N THR A 6 20.10 1.94 1.59
CA THR A 6 19.04 0.97 1.27
C THR A 6 19.22 -0.34 2.04
N GLU A 7 20.43 -0.88 2.10
CA GLU A 7 20.74 -2.10 2.85
C GLU A 7 20.51 -1.92 4.36
N THR A 8 20.83 -0.76 4.93
CA THR A 8 20.59 -0.48 6.36
C THR A 8 19.11 -0.53 6.70
N TYR A 9 18.27 0.21 5.97
CA TYR A 9 16.82 0.20 6.20
C TYR A 9 16.21 -1.19 5.95
N LEU A 10 16.67 -1.89 4.91
CA LEU A 10 16.17 -3.23 4.61
C LEU A 10 16.53 -4.22 5.73
N LYS A 11 17.75 -4.14 6.27
CA LYS A 11 18.17 -4.94 7.42
C LYS A 11 17.33 -4.62 8.65
N GLU A 12 17.03 -3.35 8.90
CA GLU A 12 16.20 -2.95 10.04
C GLU A 12 14.78 -3.54 9.94
N ILE A 13 14.16 -3.49 8.75
CA ILE A 13 12.86 -4.10 8.50
C ILE A 13 12.92 -5.63 8.67
N LEU A 14 13.87 -6.29 8.00
CA LEU A 14 13.91 -7.76 7.93
C LEU A 14 14.51 -8.43 9.17
N ALA A 15 15.29 -7.72 9.99
CA ALA A 15 15.82 -8.27 11.25
C ALA A 15 14.76 -8.32 12.36
N ASN A 16 13.63 -7.62 12.18
CA ASN A 16 12.56 -7.59 13.18
C ASN A 16 11.78 -8.92 13.18
N SER A 17 11.84 -9.66 14.29
CA SER A 17 11.09 -10.92 14.43
C SER A 17 9.57 -10.72 14.43
N THR A 18 9.09 -9.56 14.92
CA THR A 18 7.67 -9.18 14.85
C THR A 18 7.22 -9.05 13.39
N TYR A 19 8.09 -8.58 12.49
CA TYR A 19 7.77 -8.46 11.08
C TYR A 19 7.42 -9.83 10.47
N TRP A 20 8.30 -10.82 10.66
CA TRP A 20 8.08 -12.17 10.13
C TRP A 20 6.91 -12.88 10.78
N LEU A 21 6.69 -12.68 12.07
CA LEU A 21 5.56 -13.27 12.78
C LEU A 21 4.22 -12.71 12.27
N VAL A 22 4.12 -11.40 12.10
CA VAL A 22 2.90 -10.77 11.56
C VAL A 22 2.71 -11.18 10.10
N LEU A 23 3.76 -11.20 9.28
CA LEU A 23 3.67 -11.67 7.90
C LEU A 23 3.16 -13.12 7.84
N ALA A 24 3.69 -14.02 8.67
CA ALA A 24 3.25 -15.41 8.72
C ALA A 24 1.77 -15.53 9.15
N LEU A 25 1.33 -14.74 10.13
CA LEU A 25 -0.07 -14.71 10.56
C LEU A 25 -1.00 -14.17 9.45
N LEU A 26 -0.60 -13.12 8.74
CA LEU A 26 -1.38 -12.54 7.65
C LEU A 26 -1.49 -13.52 6.48
N LEU A 27 -0.40 -14.17 6.07
CA LEU A 27 -0.41 -15.18 5.02
C LEU A 27 -1.19 -16.43 5.43
N GLY A 28 -1.11 -16.83 6.70
CA GLY A 28 -1.91 -17.92 7.25
C GLY A 28 -3.41 -17.59 7.25
N ALA A 29 -3.78 -16.36 7.62
CA ALA A 29 -5.16 -15.88 7.55
C ALA A 29 -5.66 -15.80 6.10
N GLU A 30 -4.83 -15.33 5.17
CA GLU A 30 -5.12 -15.31 3.74
C GLU A 30 -5.39 -16.73 3.23
N TYR A 31 -4.47 -17.67 3.45
CA TYR A 31 -4.61 -19.07 3.06
C TYR A 31 -5.86 -19.74 3.69
N PHE A 32 -6.12 -19.48 4.97
CA PHE A 32 -7.31 -20.00 5.65
C PHE A 32 -8.60 -19.41 5.06
N ALA A 33 -8.61 -18.10 4.77
CA ALA A 33 -9.74 -17.43 4.16
C ALA A 33 -10.11 -18.07 2.81
N VAL A 34 -9.11 -18.41 1.98
CA VAL A 34 -9.40 -19.00 0.67
C VAL A 34 -9.79 -20.48 0.75
N THR A 35 -9.24 -21.24 1.70
CA THR A 35 -9.51 -22.68 1.81
C THR A 35 -10.83 -23.01 2.51
N GLN A 36 -11.28 -22.17 3.45
CA GLN A 36 -12.46 -22.44 4.27
C GLN A 36 -13.73 -21.77 3.73
N TYR A 37 -13.61 -20.60 3.10
CA TYR A 37 -14.77 -19.90 2.58
C TYR A 37 -14.89 -20.15 1.07
N LYS A 38 -15.93 -20.90 0.67
CA LYS A 38 -16.33 -21.03 -0.73
C LYS A 38 -16.89 -19.69 -1.23
N GLY A 39 -15.99 -18.78 -1.59
CA GLY A 39 -16.35 -17.50 -2.18
C GLY A 39 -15.17 -16.54 -2.26
N ASN A 40 -14.94 -15.97 -3.45
CA ASN A 40 -13.91 -14.95 -3.67
C ASN A 40 -14.05 -13.74 -2.73
N LEU A 41 -15.25 -13.46 -2.19
CA LEU A 41 -15.50 -12.28 -1.37
C LEU A 41 -14.74 -12.29 -0.05
N ALA A 42 -14.72 -13.40 0.71
CA ALA A 42 -14.05 -13.44 2.01
C ALA A 42 -12.53 -13.28 1.87
N PHE A 43 -11.94 -13.90 0.86
CA PHE A 43 -10.53 -13.71 0.50
C PHE A 43 -10.25 -12.25 0.12
N VAL A 44 -11.07 -11.67 -0.75
CA VAL A 44 -10.96 -10.27 -1.19
C VAL A 44 -11.04 -9.31 -0.01
N GLU A 45 -11.99 -9.53 0.90
CA GLU A 45 -12.19 -8.68 2.09
C GLU A 45 -11.00 -8.78 3.05
N VAL A 46 -10.54 -9.99 3.37
CA VAL A 46 -9.36 -10.18 4.22
C VAL A 46 -8.12 -9.56 3.57
N LEU A 47 -7.92 -9.79 2.27
CA LEU A 47 -6.74 -9.32 1.58
C LEU A 47 -6.68 -7.79 1.49
N GLN A 48 -7.77 -7.17 1.02
CA GLN A 48 -7.81 -5.74 0.70
C GLN A 48 -8.00 -4.84 1.92
N PHE A 49 -8.74 -5.29 2.95
CA PHE A 49 -9.11 -4.46 4.09
C PHE A 49 -8.29 -4.75 5.35
N ILE A 50 -7.58 -5.89 5.40
CA ILE A 50 -6.77 -6.28 6.56
C ILE A 50 -5.32 -6.50 6.15
N VAL A 51 -5.06 -7.51 5.31
CA VAL A 51 -3.70 -7.99 5.05
C VAL A 51 -2.83 -6.93 4.39
N ILE A 52 -3.28 -6.33 3.27
CA ILE A 52 -2.51 -5.30 2.57
C ILE A 52 -2.29 -4.07 3.48
N PRO A 53 -3.32 -3.45 4.10
CA PRO A 53 -3.13 -2.33 5.03
C PRO A 53 -2.17 -2.63 6.17
N VAL A 54 -2.35 -3.75 6.88
CA VAL A 54 -1.50 -4.12 8.03
C VAL A 54 -0.06 -4.36 7.57
N TYR A 55 0.13 -5.03 6.44
CA TYR A 55 1.46 -5.33 5.93
C TYR A 55 2.22 -4.07 5.51
N ILE A 56 1.58 -3.20 4.72
CA ILE A 56 2.18 -1.91 4.33
C ILE A 56 2.54 -1.10 5.56
N PHE A 57 1.65 -1.05 6.55
CA PHE A 57 1.89 -0.32 7.79
C PHE A 57 3.12 -0.87 8.54
N LEU A 58 3.18 -2.17 8.76
CA LEU A 58 4.25 -2.86 9.46
C LEU A 58 5.62 -2.59 8.84
N VAL A 59 5.70 -2.64 7.51
CA VAL A 59 6.94 -2.39 6.75
C VAL A 59 7.32 -0.91 6.80
N ALA A 60 6.35 0.00 6.87
CA ALA A 60 6.60 1.43 6.85
C ALA A 60 6.94 2.02 8.22
N VAL A 61 6.65 1.33 9.34
CA VAL A 61 6.91 1.80 10.71
C VAL A 61 8.33 2.33 10.92
N PRO A 62 9.41 1.70 10.42
CA PRO A 62 10.77 2.22 10.59
C PRO A 62 10.99 3.60 9.96
N PHE A 63 10.14 4.01 9.01
CA PHE A 63 10.22 5.32 8.37
C PHE A 63 9.51 6.41 9.16
N PHE A 64 8.73 6.08 10.19
CA PHE A 64 7.99 7.03 11.05
C PHE A 64 8.93 7.65 12.09
N THR A 65 9.97 8.28 11.57
CA THR A 65 11.07 8.86 12.33
C THR A 65 10.71 10.24 12.85
N GLU A 66 11.16 10.54 14.06
CA GLU A 66 11.15 11.91 14.58
C GLU A 66 12.05 12.81 13.73
N ASP A 67 11.70 14.09 13.63
CA ASP A 67 12.41 15.04 12.76
C ASP A 67 13.90 15.19 13.13
N ARG A 68 14.23 14.97 14.40
CA ARG A 68 15.61 14.93 14.90
C ARG A 68 16.41 13.77 14.31
N VAL A 69 15.79 12.60 14.19
CA VAL A 69 16.41 11.40 13.61
C VAL A 69 16.60 11.59 12.11
N LEU A 70 15.60 12.12 11.42
CA LEU A 70 15.71 12.46 9.99
C LEU A 70 16.85 13.45 9.72
N THR A 71 16.97 14.49 10.56
CA THR A 71 18.06 15.47 10.45
C THR A 71 19.43 14.80 10.62
N PHE A 72 19.55 13.89 11.59
CA PHE A 72 20.78 13.13 11.79
C PHE A 72 21.14 12.27 10.57
N GLU A 73 20.19 11.56 9.98
CA GLU A 73 20.42 10.74 8.78
C GLU A 73 20.90 11.59 7.60
N LEU A 74 20.27 12.75 7.36
CA LEU A 74 20.64 13.65 6.27
C LEU A 74 22.07 14.19 6.44
N VAL A 75 22.47 14.51 7.67
CA VAL A 75 23.85 14.91 7.99
C VAL A 75 24.83 13.76 7.80
N MET A 76 24.45 12.53 8.17
CA MET A 76 25.27 11.33 8.04
C MET A 76 25.56 11.00 6.57
N PHE A 77 24.55 11.06 5.70
CA PHE A 77 24.68 10.68 4.30
C PHE A 77 25.14 11.81 3.37
N ARG A 78 25.14 13.07 3.86
CA ARG A 78 25.61 14.27 3.12
C ARG A 78 24.96 14.47 1.74
N ASP A 79 23.79 13.88 1.53
CA ASP A 79 23.00 14.00 0.30
C ASP A 79 21.51 13.93 0.61
N TRP A 80 20.80 15.00 0.25
CA TRP A 80 19.38 15.21 0.54
C TRP A 80 18.45 14.30 -0.26
N LEU A 81 18.92 13.74 -1.39
CA LEU A 81 18.14 12.79 -2.20
C LEU A 81 18.41 11.33 -1.79
N THR A 82 19.59 11.02 -1.28
CA THR A 82 19.97 9.65 -0.94
C THR A 82 19.04 9.03 0.10
N VAL A 83 18.66 9.76 1.16
CA VAL A 83 17.76 9.26 2.22
C VAL A 83 16.36 8.91 1.71
N PRO A 84 15.60 9.84 1.07
CA PRO A 84 14.26 9.51 0.59
C PRO A 84 14.28 8.41 -0.47
N LEU A 85 15.27 8.43 -1.37
CA LEU A 85 15.40 7.39 -2.40
C LEU A 85 15.75 6.03 -1.79
N ALA A 86 16.59 5.99 -0.76
CA ALA A 86 16.89 4.76 -0.02
C ALA A 86 15.64 4.20 0.66
N ARG A 87 14.86 5.04 1.38
CA ARG A 87 13.61 4.62 2.04
C ARG A 87 12.59 4.07 1.02
N MET A 88 12.43 4.74 -0.12
CA MET A 88 11.56 4.28 -1.20
C MET A 88 11.99 2.91 -1.75
N LEU A 89 13.28 2.73 -2.06
CA LEU A 89 13.80 1.47 -2.57
C LEU A 89 13.72 0.34 -1.54
N SER A 90 14.01 0.63 -0.27
CA SER A 90 13.92 -0.34 0.82
C SER A 90 12.47 -0.77 1.04
N LEU A 91 11.52 0.17 1.03
CA LEU A 91 10.10 -0.16 1.08
C LEU A 91 9.74 -1.09 -0.08
N LEU A 92 10.01 -0.72 -1.33
CA LEU A 92 9.66 -1.54 -2.49
C LEU A 92 10.28 -2.93 -2.46
N ALA A 93 11.56 -3.04 -2.07
CA ALA A 93 12.22 -4.32 -1.92
C ALA A 93 11.58 -5.18 -0.83
N SER A 94 11.19 -4.57 0.29
CA SER A 94 10.55 -5.27 1.39
C SER A 94 9.13 -5.74 1.08
N LEU A 95 8.46 -5.23 0.04
CA LEU A 95 7.15 -5.72 -0.40
C LEU A 95 7.20 -7.05 -1.17
N LEU A 96 8.38 -7.42 -1.70
CA LEU A 96 8.55 -8.59 -2.56
C LEU A 96 8.12 -9.90 -1.90
N PRO A 97 8.49 -10.23 -0.64
CA PRO A 97 8.08 -11.48 -0.01
C PRO A 97 6.56 -11.63 0.06
N PHE A 98 5.85 -10.55 0.41
CA PHE A 98 4.40 -10.52 0.44
C PHE A 98 3.78 -10.66 -0.95
N LEU A 99 4.22 -9.86 -1.92
CA LEU A 99 3.71 -9.94 -3.29
C LEU A 99 3.89 -11.33 -3.90
N LEU A 100 5.08 -11.93 -3.75
CA LEU A 100 5.36 -13.26 -4.29
C LEU A 100 4.51 -14.35 -3.64
N THR A 101 4.26 -14.25 -2.34
CA THR A 101 3.48 -15.25 -1.59
C THR A 101 1.98 -15.11 -1.87
N THR A 102 1.41 -13.92 -1.73
CA THR A 102 -0.02 -13.65 -2.01
C THR A 102 -0.38 -13.92 -3.48
N VAL A 103 0.46 -13.48 -4.44
CA VAL A 103 0.24 -13.83 -5.86
C VAL A 103 0.39 -15.33 -6.07
N GLY A 104 1.35 -15.99 -5.43
CA GLY A 104 1.52 -17.44 -5.48
C GLY A 104 0.30 -18.22 -4.96
N ILE A 105 -0.30 -17.76 -3.85
CA ILE A 105 -1.54 -18.31 -3.29
C ILE A 105 -2.68 -18.17 -4.30
N ALA A 106 -2.91 -16.95 -4.81
CA ALA A 106 -3.95 -16.70 -5.83
C ALA A 106 -3.74 -17.58 -7.07
N TRP A 107 -2.48 -17.76 -7.50
CA TRP A 107 -2.16 -18.56 -8.67
C TRP A 107 -2.42 -20.05 -8.47
N GLY A 108 -2.03 -20.59 -7.31
CA GLY A 108 -2.28 -21.98 -6.91
C GLY A 108 -3.76 -22.33 -6.83
N MET A 109 -4.62 -21.31 -6.70
CA MET A 109 -6.07 -21.45 -6.62
C MET A 109 -6.81 -21.14 -7.93
N GLY A 110 -6.07 -20.91 -9.03
CA GLY A 110 -6.64 -20.65 -10.34
C GLY A 110 -7.12 -19.21 -10.57
N GLU A 111 -6.96 -18.34 -9.58
CA GLU A 111 -7.48 -16.97 -9.53
C GLU A 111 -6.44 -15.95 -10.06
N ARG A 112 -5.98 -16.18 -11.30
CA ARG A 112 -4.88 -15.42 -11.94
C ARG A 112 -5.17 -13.94 -12.14
N SER A 113 -6.45 -13.58 -12.25
CA SER A 113 -6.92 -12.22 -12.50
C SER A 113 -6.58 -11.27 -11.35
N PHE A 114 -6.31 -11.77 -10.14
CA PHE A 114 -5.98 -10.95 -8.97
C PHE A 114 -4.54 -10.43 -8.93
N ALA A 115 -3.62 -10.98 -9.73
CA ALA A 115 -2.21 -10.60 -9.66
C ALA A 115 -1.97 -9.10 -9.89
N LEU A 116 -2.62 -8.52 -10.91
CA LEU A 116 -2.49 -7.09 -11.21
C LEU A 116 -3.17 -6.20 -10.16
N PRO A 117 -4.42 -6.45 -9.73
CA PRO A 117 -5.05 -5.71 -8.63
C PRO A 117 -4.29 -5.77 -7.30
N ILE A 118 -3.70 -6.92 -6.95
CA ILE A 118 -2.85 -7.04 -5.75
C ILE A 118 -1.66 -6.10 -5.87
N LEU A 119 -0.92 -6.17 -6.98
CA LEU A 119 0.22 -5.29 -7.22
C LEU A 119 -0.17 -3.81 -7.19
N ALA A 120 -1.27 -3.45 -7.84
CA ALA A 120 -1.79 -2.08 -7.88
C ALA A 120 -2.15 -1.57 -6.47
N SER A 121 -2.87 -2.39 -5.68
CA SER A 121 -3.28 -2.07 -4.32
C SER A 121 -2.06 -1.88 -3.39
N THR A 122 -1.12 -2.83 -3.42
CA THR A 122 0.12 -2.75 -2.62
C THR A 122 0.95 -1.52 -2.98
N LEU A 123 1.14 -1.20 -4.27
CA LEU A 123 1.89 -0.01 -4.70
C LEU A 123 1.20 1.30 -4.34
N PHE A 124 -0.13 1.36 -4.48
CA PHE A 124 -0.92 2.54 -4.12
C PHE A 124 -0.78 2.87 -2.64
N TYR A 125 -0.98 1.89 -1.75
CA TYR A 125 -0.84 2.14 -0.31
C TYR A 125 0.62 2.39 0.11
N ALA A 126 1.59 1.69 -0.49
CA ALA A 126 3.01 1.94 -0.21
C ALA A 126 3.42 3.37 -0.57
N SER A 127 3.02 3.84 -1.76
CA SER A 127 3.31 5.20 -2.22
C SER A 127 2.57 6.26 -1.39
N LEU A 128 1.35 5.99 -0.94
CA LEU A 128 0.61 6.86 -0.02
C LEU A 128 1.34 7.03 1.31
N VAL A 129 1.75 5.93 1.92
CA VAL A 129 2.42 5.97 3.23
C VAL A 129 3.76 6.67 3.13
N LEU A 130 4.54 6.43 2.07
CA LEU A 130 5.76 7.21 1.82
C LEU A 130 5.47 8.71 1.76
N LEU A 131 4.45 9.12 1.03
CA LEU A 131 4.05 10.52 0.95
C LEU A 131 3.68 11.08 2.33
N ILE A 132 2.98 10.31 3.17
CA ILE A 132 2.62 10.71 4.53
C ILE A 132 3.86 10.93 5.41
N THR A 133 4.94 10.16 5.23
CA THR A 133 6.17 10.35 6.02
C THR A 133 6.80 11.74 5.86
N VAL A 134 6.47 12.45 4.77
CA VAL A 134 6.96 13.81 4.52
C VAL A 134 6.41 14.82 5.53
N PHE A 135 5.26 14.58 6.16
CA PHE A 135 4.70 15.49 7.15
C PHE A 135 5.48 15.55 8.47
N GLY A 136 6.33 14.57 8.76
CA GLY A 136 7.15 14.56 9.97
C GLY A 136 6.40 14.33 11.28
N GLY A 137 7.16 14.18 12.36
CA GLY A 137 6.66 13.86 13.69
C GLY A 137 6.03 12.46 13.77
N GLY A 138 6.76 11.49 14.34
CA GLY A 138 6.44 10.06 14.26
C GLY A 138 4.99 9.73 14.63
N GLY A 139 4.45 10.37 15.69
CA GLY A 139 3.05 10.19 16.10
C GLY A 139 2.01 10.68 15.07
N LYS A 140 2.27 11.80 14.38
CA LYS A 140 1.37 12.32 13.33
C LYS A 140 1.38 11.39 12.12
N VAL A 141 2.57 10.98 11.68
CA VAL A 141 2.75 10.04 10.57
C VAL A 141 2.05 8.71 10.85
N TYR A 142 2.17 8.20 12.08
CA TYR A 142 1.49 6.99 12.53
C TYR A 142 -0.04 7.09 12.38
N VAL A 143 -0.65 8.13 12.93
CA VAL A 143 -2.11 8.33 12.91
C VAL A 143 -2.62 8.52 11.47
N LEU A 144 -1.95 9.35 10.67
CA LEU A 144 -2.32 9.57 9.28
C LEU A 144 -2.21 8.30 8.44
N SER A 145 -1.15 7.51 8.64
CA SER A 145 -0.96 6.25 7.90
C SER A 145 -2.02 5.22 8.26
N MET A 146 -2.30 5.02 9.56
CA MET A 146 -3.39 4.15 10.00
C MET A 146 -4.74 4.60 9.43
N GLY A 147 -5.06 5.89 9.53
CA GLY A 147 -6.29 6.44 8.98
C GLY A 147 -6.41 6.18 7.48
N ALA A 148 -5.38 6.50 6.70
CA ALA A 148 -5.41 6.35 5.26
C ALA A 148 -5.50 4.89 4.81
N LEU A 149 -4.69 3.99 5.38
CA LEU A 149 -4.59 2.59 4.98
C LEU A 149 -5.89 1.82 5.23
N PHE A 150 -6.60 2.11 6.33
CA PHE A 150 -7.85 1.43 6.65
C PHE A 150 -9.07 2.17 6.11
N MET A 151 -9.16 3.50 6.23
CA MET A 151 -10.39 4.22 5.86
C MET A 151 -10.63 4.26 4.34
N LEU A 152 -9.57 4.33 3.51
CA LEU A 152 -9.73 4.37 2.06
C LEU A 152 -10.43 3.12 1.50
N PRO A 153 -9.97 1.87 1.77
CA PRO A 153 -10.67 0.70 1.28
C PRO A 153 -12.10 0.62 1.83
N PHE A 154 -12.34 0.91 3.11
CA PHE A 154 -13.70 0.94 3.67
C PHE A 154 -14.61 1.98 3.02
N SER A 155 -14.09 3.15 2.67
CA SER A 155 -14.87 4.19 1.98
C SER A 155 -15.35 3.73 0.59
N SER A 156 -14.53 2.96 -0.12
CA SER A 156 -14.91 2.38 -1.42
C SER A 156 -16.07 1.38 -1.30
N LEU A 157 -16.08 0.58 -0.22
CA LEU A 157 -17.14 -0.39 0.06
C LEU A 157 -18.46 0.31 0.35
N VAL A 158 -18.44 1.35 1.18
CA VAL A 158 -19.63 2.17 1.47
C VAL A 158 -20.16 2.83 0.19
N LEU A 159 -19.29 3.37 -0.67
CA LEU A 159 -19.69 3.98 -1.95
C LEU A 159 -20.36 2.96 -2.86
N ILE A 160 -19.80 1.76 -3.00
CA ILE A 160 -20.37 0.69 -3.83
C ILE A 160 -21.71 0.23 -3.26
N GLN A 161 -21.80 -0.04 -1.97
CA GLN A 161 -23.03 -0.53 -1.34
C GLN A 161 -24.18 0.48 -1.48
N ASN A 162 -23.89 1.78 -1.33
CA ASN A 162 -24.88 2.83 -1.53
C ASN A 162 -25.39 2.93 -2.96
N GLN A 163 -24.55 2.63 -3.97
CA GLN A 163 -24.97 2.65 -5.37
C GLN A 163 -25.68 1.36 -5.78
N ALA A 164 -25.20 0.22 -5.29
CA ALA A 164 -25.82 -1.08 -5.51
C ALA A 164 -27.23 -1.16 -4.94
N SER A 165 -27.49 -0.55 -3.78
CA SER A 165 -28.84 -0.46 -3.19
C SER A 165 -29.82 0.38 -4.02
N MET A 166 -29.31 1.30 -4.84
CA MET A 166 -30.10 2.10 -5.79
C MET A 166 -30.26 1.41 -7.15
N GLY A 167 -29.71 0.21 -7.34
CA GLY A 167 -29.77 -0.53 -8.60
C GLY A 167 -28.96 0.07 -9.74
N ASN A 168 -28.06 1.03 -9.45
CA ASN A 168 -27.28 1.75 -10.44
C ASN A 168 -25.88 1.12 -10.59
N THR A 169 -25.39 1.09 -11.82
CA THR A 169 -23.99 0.76 -12.08
C THR A 169 -23.09 1.95 -11.74
N VAL A 170 -21.93 1.67 -11.18
CA VAL A 170 -20.93 2.67 -10.80
C VAL A 170 -19.97 2.88 -11.97
N GLY A 171 -20.05 4.04 -12.61
CA GLY A 171 -19.18 4.46 -13.70
C GLY A 171 -18.49 5.81 -13.45
N GLY A 172 -17.77 6.29 -14.46
CA GLY A 172 -17.11 7.60 -14.43
C GLY A 172 -16.12 7.77 -13.28
N LEU A 173 -16.03 8.98 -12.73
CA LEU A 173 -15.07 9.34 -11.68
C LEU A 173 -15.23 8.49 -10.42
N ILE A 174 -16.46 8.23 -9.98
CA ILE A 174 -16.73 7.43 -8.77
C ILE A 174 -16.23 6.00 -8.98
N GLY A 175 -16.44 5.43 -10.18
CA GLY A 175 -15.91 4.11 -10.52
C GLY A 175 -14.38 4.05 -10.43
N TYR A 176 -13.69 5.05 -10.97
CA TYR A 176 -12.23 5.13 -10.86
C TYR A 176 -11.76 5.31 -9.42
N LEU A 177 -12.39 6.19 -8.63
CA LEU A 177 -12.02 6.40 -7.23
C LEU A 177 -12.17 5.11 -6.42
N THR A 178 -13.28 4.40 -6.59
CA THR A 178 -13.52 3.10 -5.97
C THR A 178 -12.44 2.09 -6.34
N TYR A 179 -12.10 2.01 -7.63
CA TYR A 179 -11.07 1.09 -8.10
C TYR A 179 -9.69 1.43 -7.55
N VAL A 180 -9.32 2.71 -7.52
CA VAL A 180 -8.05 3.21 -6.97
C VAL A 180 -7.95 2.95 -5.47
N MET A 181 -9.03 3.22 -4.72
CA MET A 181 -9.08 3.04 -3.28
C MET A 181 -9.09 1.57 -2.85
N SER A 182 -9.52 0.66 -3.73
CA SER A 182 -9.68 -0.76 -3.40
C SER A 182 -9.61 -1.67 -4.64
N PRO A 183 -8.44 -1.84 -5.29
CA PRO A 183 -8.35 -2.52 -6.59
C PRO A 183 -8.81 -3.98 -6.56
N VAL A 184 -8.49 -4.73 -5.50
CA VAL A 184 -8.87 -6.15 -5.36
C VAL A 184 -10.39 -6.29 -5.20
N TYR A 185 -11.01 -5.40 -4.43
CA TYR A 185 -12.47 -5.35 -4.30
C TYR A 185 -13.16 -4.84 -5.56
N GLY A 186 -12.55 -3.84 -6.22
CA GLY A 186 -13.00 -3.30 -7.50
C GLY A 186 -13.10 -4.37 -8.58
N LEU A 187 -12.12 -5.29 -8.64
CA LEU A 187 -12.18 -6.47 -9.51
C LEU A 187 -13.42 -7.31 -9.19
N HIS A 188 -13.60 -7.72 -7.92
CA HIS A 188 -14.74 -8.54 -7.52
C HIS A 188 -16.09 -7.92 -7.94
N VAL A 189 -16.27 -6.63 -7.65
CA VAL A 189 -17.50 -5.88 -7.90
C VAL A 189 -17.72 -5.61 -9.41
N HIS A 190 -16.64 -5.54 -10.20
CA HIS A 190 -16.73 -5.54 -11.66
C HIS A 190 -17.27 -6.86 -12.20
N HIS A 191 -16.75 -7.99 -11.71
CA HIS A 191 -17.26 -9.32 -12.08
C HIS A 191 -18.73 -9.52 -11.68
N SER A 192 -19.19 -8.86 -10.62
CA SER A 192 -20.61 -8.84 -10.21
C SER A 192 -21.48 -7.89 -11.04
N GLY A 193 -20.92 -7.14 -11.99
CA GLY A 193 -21.68 -6.23 -12.87
C GLY A 193 -22.04 -4.87 -12.24
N VAL A 194 -21.55 -4.58 -11.03
CA VAL A 194 -21.85 -3.32 -10.32
C VAL A 194 -20.92 -2.19 -10.78
N LEU A 195 -19.65 -2.49 -11.10
CA LEU A 195 -18.67 -1.54 -11.61
C LEU A 195 -18.57 -1.60 -13.14
N ALA A 196 -18.85 -0.48 -13.81
CA ALA A 196 -18.79 -0.37 -15.28
C ALA A 196 -17.37 -0.08 -15.83
N ILE A 197 -16.43 0.29 -14.97
CA ILE A 197 -15.04 0.57 -15.35
C ILE A 197 -14.32 -0.73 -15.70
N SER A 198 -13.61 -0.75 -16.83
CA SER A 198 -12.79 -1.90 -17.21
C SER A 198 -11.62 -2.11 -16.24
N ILE A 199 -11.31 -3.38 -15.93
CA ILE A 199 -10.21 -3.80 -15.05
C ILE A 199 -8.86 -3.15 -15.43
N SER A 200 -8.53 -3.11 -16.73
CA SER A 200 -7.29 -2.51 -17.22
C SER A 200 -7.22 -1.01 -16.89
N ALA A 201 -8.25 -0.25 -17.26
CA ALA A 201 -8.30 1.18 -16.99
C ALA A 201 -8.23 1.50 -15.49
N GLY A 202 -8.87 0.70 -14.63
CA GLY A 202 -8.78 0.86 -13.18
C GLY A 202 -7.36 0.65 -12.64
N ASN A 203 -6.67 -0.40 -13.10
CA ASN A 203 -5.28 -0.67 -12.73
C ASN A 203 -4.33 0.41 -13.27
N ASP A 204 -4.50 0.84 -14.53
CA ASP A 204 -3.65 1.86 -15.16
C ASP A 204 -3.70 3.18 -14.39
N VAL A 205 -4.90 3.63 -14.01
CA VAL A 205 -5.09 4.84 -13.18
C VAL A 205 -4.44 4.65 -11.81
N THR A 206 -4.57 3.48 -11.20
CA THR A 206 -3.97 3.18 -9.89
C THR A 206 -2.44 3.23 -9.95
N PHE A 207 -1.83 2.62 -10.98
CA PHE A 207 -0.39 2.70 -11.20
C PHE A 207 0.08 4.12 -11.48
N LEU A 208 -0.67 4.89 -12.27
CA LEU A 208 -0.38 6.28 -12.56
C LEU A 208 -0.38 7.12 -11.28
N ILE A 209 -1.40 7.00 -10.43
CA ILE A 209 -1.48 7.71 -9.15
C ILE A 209 -0.34 7.29 -8.22
N SER A 210 -0.02 5.99 -8.17
CA SER A 210 1.09 5.48 -7.37
C SER A 210 2.43 6.10 -7.81
N ALA A 211 2.67 6.18 -9.12
CA ALA A 211 3.86 6.81 -9.67
C ALA A 211 3.89 8.32 -9.35
N LEU A 212 2.77 9.02 -9.49
CA LEU A 212 2.66 10.43 -9.14
C LEU A 212 2.96 10.68 -7.65
N TRP A 213 2.49 9.82 -6.76
CA TRP A 213 2.77 9.90 -5.32
C TRP A 213 4.24 9.63 -5.00
N MET A 214 4.88 8.66 -5.65
CA MET A 214 6.31 8.42 -5.47
C MET A 214 7.16 9.60 -5.96
N VAL A 215 6.83 10.17 -7.12
CA VAL A 215 7.52 11.37 -7.63
C VAL A 215 7.30 12.55 -6.69
N SER A 216 6.07 12.76 -6.24
CA SER A 216 5.73 13.83 -5.28
C SER A 216 6.48 13.66 -3.97
N TYR A 217 6.59 12.43 -3.46
CA TYR A 217 7.38 12.12 -2.27
C TYR A 217 8.83 12.58 -2.41
N LEU A 218 9.49 12.25 -3.53
CA LEU A 218 10.87 12.66 -3.78
C LEU A 218 11.01 14.19 -3.86
N LEU A 219 10.11 14.86 -4.59
CA LEU A 219 10.13 16.31 -4.76
C LEU A 219 9.89 17.05 -3.45
N VAL A 220 8.85 16.68 -2.69
CA VAL A 220 8.52 17.37 -1.43
C VAL A 220 9.57 17.08 -0.36
N SER A 221 10.15 15.87 -0.34
CA SER A 221 11.26 15.54 0.57
C SER A 221 12.47 16.45 0.33
N GLN A 222 12.81 16.74 -0.92
CA GLN A 222 13.90 17.69 -1.22
C GLN A 222 13.60 19.10 -0.69
N VAL A 223 12.38 19.60 -0.88
CA VAL A 223 12.00 20.94 -0.42
C VAL A 223 12.03 21.03 1.12
N ARG A 224 11.46 20.03 1.80
CA ARG A 224 11.43 19.96 3.28
C ARG A 224 12.84 19.94 3.87
N ASN A 225 13.74 19.20 3.23
CA ASN A 225 15.12 19.07 3.66
C ASN A 225 15.93 20.38 3.54
N VAL A 226 15.54 21.27 2.63
CA VAL A 226 16.16 22.60 2.45
C VAL A 226 15.57 23.65 3.41
N ARG A 227 14.31 23.49 3.82
CA ARG A 227 13.62 24.37 4.78
C ARG A 227 12.92 23.53 5.86
N PRO A 228 13.65 23.11 6.91
CA PRO A 228 13.01 22.39 8.00
C PRO A 228 11.90 23.27 8.58
N SER A 229 10.66 22.76 8.58
CA SER A 229 9.54 23.40 9.26
C SER A 229 9.89 23.49 10.74
N GLY A 230 10.04 24.73 11.24
CA GLY A 230 10.33 25.03 12.63
C GLY A 230 9.22 24.61 13.59
#